data_AF-A0A0L0G5K2-F1
#
_entry.id   AF-A0A0L0G5K2-F1
#
_cell.length_a   1.000
_cell.length_b   1.000
_cell.length_c   1.000
_cell.angle_alpha   90.00
_cell.angle_beta   90.00
_cell.angle_gamma   90.00
#
_symmetry.space_group_name_H-M   'P 1'
#
loop_
_entity.id
_entity.type
_entity.pdbx_description
1 polymer ?
#
loop_
_entity_poly.entity_id
_entity_poly.type
_entity_poly.pdbx_seq_one_letter_code
_entity_poly.pdbx_strand_id
1 'polypeptide(L)'
;MLKLFELRGVVAALLLSSYVLAEGGEVYKCTDGIWLQSKSTCYSDLRSAFDAANSNTVDTIYVTGEITVDNEIPVRQSTNVIGQKCGGYMAKVFSGFNENEDAIFRMVGSSGDKLLVKDITFENRGGGHSRCIRSDEYDVNEKEARDDRFTKDSAYSLEIDNCRLRYFDSKARGGAAIFLQAVESVVIKNSDFEHNHVTVPDTGDEERFGGGGTLWFQELRRSTNYILIEDSTFLNNSMEFEHGLGGAFFVGNCLGQVDIVDSTFLENIASDGGAVHIARVGITTTVNIDGRFERNQAREQGWGSRAAARDSNNYASNGRGLVANNRASGDAVVTFAGTFINNRVDSSSIFDSSKLFQGTLVVKKGTKFQGNVPGRGIKLSNSSTKLYVQQSEINNSKADLVYRVD
;
A
#
# COMPACT_ATOMS: atom_id res chain seq x y z
N MET A 1 -14.04 -28.00 -82.52
CA MET A 1 -15.40 -27.63 -82.07
C MET A 1 -15.56 -28.19 -80.65
N LEU A 2 -15.07 -27.47 -79.64
CA LEU A 2 -15.06 -27.92 -78.24
C LEU A 2 -15.67 -26.83 -77.34
N LYS A 3 -16.48 -27.28 -76.40
CA LYS A 3 -17.46 -26.55 -75.58
C LYS A 3 -16.82 -25.67 -74.49
N LEU A 4 -17.41 -24.49 -74.28
CA LEU A 4 -17.26 -23.64 -73.10
C LEU A 4 -17.81 -24.35 -71.85
N PHE A 5 -17.12 -24.20 -70.72
CA PHE A 5 -17.66 -24.43 -69.37
C PHE A 5 -17.62 -23.13 -68.59
N GLU A 6 -18.79 -22.67 -68.15
CA GLU A 6 -18.99 -21.63 -67.14
C GLU A 6 -18.68 -22.19 -65.74
N LEU A 7 -17.92 -21.44 -64.94
CA LEU A 7 -17.77 -21.66 -63.50
C LEU A 7 -18.33 -20.44 -62.77
N ARG A 8 -19.54 -20.58 -62.22
CA ARG A 8 -20.17 -19.60 -61.33
C ARG A 8 -19.53 -19.70 -59.95
N GLY A 9 -18.80 -18.66 -59.56
CA GLY A 9 -18.23 -18.50 -58.22
C GLY A 9 -19.29 -18.08 -57.21
N VAL A 10 -19.43 -18.88 -56.16
CA VAL A 10 -20.16 -18.54 -54.93
C VAL A 10 -19.28 -17.60 -54.12
N VAL A 11 -19.70 -16.34 -53.97
CA VAL A 11 -19.07 -15.37 -53.08
C VAL A 11 -19.50 -15.70 -51.65
N ALA A 12 -18.68 -16.45 -50.93
CA ALA A 12 -18.78 -16.57 -49.48
C ALA A 12 -18.28 -15.27 -48.85
N ALA A 13 -19.18 -14.51 -48.23
CA ALA A 13 -18.83 -13.40 -47.37
C ALA A 13 -18.17 -13.96 -46.11
N LEU A 14 -16.83 -14.08 -46.12
CA LEU A 14 -16.05 -14.23 -44.90
C LEU A 14 -16.13 -12.89 -44.15
N LEU A 15 -16.83 -12.89 -43.01
CA LEU A 15 -16.63 -11.92 -41.94
C LEU A 15 -15.19 -12.09 -41.45
N LEU A 16 -14.26 -11.34 -42.04
CA LEU A 16 -12.92 -11.17 -41.52
C LEU A 16 -13.03 -10.38 -40.21
N SER A 17 -13.02 -11.07 -39.07
CA SER A 17 -12.62 -10.40 -37.83
C SER A 17 -11.17 -9.96 -38.03
N SER A 18 -10.97 -8.66 -37.98
CA SER A 18 -9.66 -8.03 -38.09
C SER A 18 -8.81 -8.43 -36.88
N TYR A 19 -7.97 -9.45 -37.05
CA TYR A 19 -6.91 -9.78 -36.11
C TYR A 19 -5.82 -8.71 -36.21
N VAL A 20 -5.76 -7.84 -35.20
CA VAL A 20 -4.61 -6.96 -34.99
C VAL A 20 -3.51 -7.83 -34.39
N LEU A 21 -2.49 -8.14 -35.19
CA LEU A 21 -1.28 -8.83 -34.74
C LEU A 21 -0.41 -7.83 -33.96
N ALA A 22 -0.44 -7.88 -32.64
CA ALA A 22 0.60 -7.23 -31.83
C ALA A 22 1.87 -8.09 -31.80
N GLU A 23 3.03 -7.44 -31.83
CA GLU A 23 4.33 -8.08 -31.68
C GLU A 23 4.43 -8.77 -30.30
N GLY A 24 4.46 -10.11 -30.30
CA GLY A 24 4.32 -10.95 -29.10
C GLY A 24 3.03 -11.76 -29.12
N GLY A 25 2.84 -12.54 -30.19
CA GLY A 25 1.58 -13.23 -30.48
C GLY A 25 1.17 -14.25 -29.41
N GLU A 26 0.02 -14.02 -28.77
CA GLU A 26 -1.02 -15.05 -28.46
C GLU A 26 -2.19 -14.54 -27.60
N VAL A 27 -2.22 -13.31 -27.07
CA VAL A 27 -3.20 -12.95 -26.00
C VAL A 27 -4.15 -11.79 -26.36
N TYR A 28 -4.81 -11.88 -27.52
CA TYR A 28 -6.08 -11.17 -27.79
C TYR A 28 -7.23 -12.17 -27.96
N LYS A 29 -7.28 -13.20 -27.12
CA LYS A 29 -8.27 -14.29 -27.25
C LYS A 29 -9.70 -13.84 -26.91
N CYS A 30 -9.86 -12.76 -26.15
CA CYS A 30 -11.14 -12.15 -25.84
C CYS A 30 -11.09 -10.69 -26.34
N THR A 31 -11.92 -10.36 -27.34
CA THR A 31 -11.91 -9.06 -28.03
C THR A 31 -12.11 -7.89 -27.07
N ASP A 32 -12.84 -8.13 -25.97
CA ASP A 32 -12.89 -7.33 -24.75
C ASP A 32 -13.29 -8.29 -23.62
N GLY A 33 -12.49 -8.43 -22.56
CA GLY A 33 -12.88 -9.24 -21.41
C GLY A 33 -11.73 -9.99 -20.76
N ILE A 34 -12.06 -11.18 -20.25
CA ILE A 34 -11.27 -11.84 -19.23
C ILE A 34 -10.93 -13.24 -19.70
N TRP A 35 -9.64 -13.54 -19.82
CA TRP A 35 -9.18 -14.84 -20.30
C TRP A 35 -8.50 -15.62 -19.19
N LEU A 36 -9.02 -16.81 -18.88
CA LEU A 36 -8.39 -17.73 -17.92
C LEU A 36 -7.48 -18.71 -18.67
N GLN A 37 -6.19 -18.68 -18.34
CA GLN A 37 -5.16 -19.43 -19.07
C GLN A 37 -5.37 -20.95 -19.01
N SER A 38 -5.61 -21.49 -17.81
CA SER A 38 -5.69 -22.94 -17.57
C SER A 38 -6.83 -23.63 -18.32
N LYS A 39 -7.92 -22.91 -18.56
CA LYS A 39 -9.10 -23.40 -19.30
C LYS A 39 -9.15 -22.91 -20.74
N SER A 40 -8.24 -22.02 -21.15
CA SER A 40 -8.26 -21.35 -22.44
C SER A 40 -9.66 -20.79 -22.79
N THR A 41 -10.36 -20.22 -21.80
CA THR A 41 -11.77 -19.82 -21.91
C THR A 41 -11.93 -18.33 -21.58
N CYS A 42 -12.81 -17.64 -22.32
CA CYS A 42 -13.20 -16.26 -22.06
C CYS A 42 -14.36 -16.19 -21.06
N TYR A 43 -14.32 -15.21 -20.17
CA TYR A 43 -15.32 -14.88 -19.18
C TYR A 43 -15.77 -13.44 -19.36
N SER A 44 -17.05 -13.18 -19.04
CA SER A 44 -17.66 -11.84 -19.09
C SER A 44 -17.35 -10.99 -17.86
N ASP A 45 -17.00 -11.62 -16.75
CA ASP A 45 -16.76 -10.95 -15.47
C ASP A 45 -15.63 -11.65 -14.69
N LEU A 46 -14.96 -10.88 -13.83
CA LEU A 46 -13.72 -11.32 -13.18
C LEU A 46 -14.01 -12.38 -12.11
N ARG A 47 -15.18 -12.29 -11.47
CA ARG A 47 -15.60 -13.25 -10.46
C ARG A 47 -15.74 -14.65 -11.05
N SER A 48 -16.40 -14.79 -12.19
CA SER A 48 -16.57 -16.07 -12.88
C SER A 48 -15.23 -16.70 -13.29
N ALA A 49 -14.24 -15.89 -13.68
CA ALA A 49 -12.89 -16.39 -13.99
C ALA A 49 -12.17 -16.92 -12.74
N PHE A 50 -12.30 -16.22 -11.60
CA PHE A 50 -11.76 -16.69 -10.31
C PHE A 50 -12.44 -17.96 -9.81
N ASP A 51 -13.78 -18.02 -9.85
CA ASP A 51 -14.55 -19.21 -9.44
C ASP A 51 -14.22 -20.43 -10.32
N ALA A 52 -13.78 -20.19 -11.57
CA ALA A 52 -13.35 -21.23 -12.49
C ALA A 52 -11.86 -21.58 -12.42
N ALA A 53 -11.02 -20.79 -11.74
CA ALA A 53 -9.59 -21.06 -11.64
C ALA A 53 -9.33 -22.37 -10.88
N ASN A 54 -8.27 -23.07 -11.26
CA ASN A 54 -7.87 -24.35 -10.67
C ASN A 54 -7.37 -24.14 -9.24
N SER A 55 -7.97 -24.85 -8.28
CA SER A 55 -7.59 -24.75 -6.87
C SER A 55 -6.23 -25.36 -6.54
N ASN A 56 -5.66 -26.19 -7.43
CA ASN A 56 -4.44 -26.96 -7.16
C ASN A 56 -3.19 -26.39 -7.85
N THR A 57 -3.32 -25.34 -8.65
CA THR A 57 -2.22 -24.72 -9.40
C THR A 57 -2.35 -23.22 -9.39
N VAL A 58 -1.23 -22.49 -9.53
CA VAL A 58 -1.29 -21.05 -9.75
C VAL A 58 -1.84 -20.81 -11.15
N ASP A 59 -3.02 -20.21 -11.21
CA ASP A 59 -3.65 -19.82 -12.47
C ASP A 59 -3.37 -18.36 -12.81
N THR A 60 -3.40 -18.05 -14.11
CA THR A 60 -3.26 -16.69 -14.62
C THR A 60 -4.53 -16.26 -15.33
N ILE A 61 -5.05 -15.11 -14.91
CA ILE A 61 -6.20 -14.43 -15.49
C ILE A 61 -5.67 -13.19 -16.21
N TYR A 62 -5.97 -13.09 -17.50
CA TYR A 62 -5.63 -11.94 -18.31
C TYR A 62 -6.85 -11.04 -18.46
N VAL A 63 -6.61 -9.75 -18.29
CA VAL A 63 -7.65 -8.71 -18.27
C VAL A 63 -7.39 -7.75 -19.42
N THR A 64 -8.35 -7.56 -20.32
CA THR A 64 -8.32 -6.55 -21.39
C THR A 64 -9.43 -5.52 -21.18
N GLY A 65 -9.22 -4.31 -21.68
CA GLY A 65 -10.26 -3.27 -21.71
C GLY A 65 -10.62 -2.71 -20.32
N GLU A 66 -11.90 -2.36 -20.16
CA GLU A 66 -12.47 -1.81 -18.93
C GLU A 66 -13.44 -2.83 -18.31
N ILE A 67 -13.22 -3.20 -17.05
CA ILE A 67 -14.05 -4.15 -16.29
C ILE A 67 -14.59 -3.46 -15.05
N THR A 68 -15.87 -3.69 -14.74
CA THR A 68 -16.44 -3.29 -13.45
C THR A 68 -16.66 -4.53 -12.59
N VAL A 69 -16.29 -4.45 -11.32
CA VAL A 69 -16.48 -5.47 -10.31
C VAL A 69 -17.55 -4.99 -9.34
N ASP A 70 -18.74 -5.58 -9.44
CA ASP A 70 -19.90 -5.18 -8.64
C ASP A 70 -19.99 -5.89 -7.29
N ASN A 71 -19.20 -6.95 -7.10
CA ASN A 71 -19.12 -7.71 -5.87
C ASN A 71 -17.68 -8.14 -5.62
N GLU A 72 -17.30 -8.21 -4.36
CA GLU A 72 -16.00 -8.69 -3.92
C GLU A 72 -15.64 -10.08 -4.48
N ILE A 73 -14.37 -10.23 -4.85
CA ILE A 73 -13.83 -11.46 -5.43
C ILE A 73 -12.98 -12.19 -4.38
N PRO A 74 -13.42 -13.35 -3.87
CA PRO A 74 -12.66 -14.13 -2.91
C PRO A 74 -11.46 -14.80 -3.60
N VAL A 75 -10.26 -14.42 -3.18
CA VAL A 75 -9.01 -15.06 -3.59
C VAL A 75 -8.75 -16.24 -2.66
N ARG A 76 -9.13 -17.44 -3.12
CA ARG A 76 -9.07 -18.70 -2.35
C ARG A 76 -7.80 -19.51 -2.55
N GLN A 77 -7.04 -19.17 -3.59
CA GLN A 77 -5.79 -19.82 -3.97
C GLN A 77 -4.87 -18.81 -4.63
N SER A 78 -3.60 -19.17 -4.73
CA SER A 78 -2.61 -18.37 -5.44
C SER A 78 -3.01 -18.10 -6.90
N THR A 79 -3.09 -16.83 -7.29
CA THR A 79 -3.62 -16.40 -8.59
C THR A 79 -2.85 -15.19 -9.12
N ASN A 80 -2.59 -15.17 -10.42
CA ASN A 80 -2.03 -14.02 -11.13
C ASN A 80 -3.14 -13.31 -11.91
N VAL A 81 -3.19 -11.98 -11.84
CA VAL A 81 -4.07 -11.13 -12.64
C VAL A 81 -3.22 -10.15 -13.43
N ILE A 82 -3.21 -10.31 -14.76
CA ILE A 82 -2.31 -9.57 -15.65
C ILE A 82 -3.12 -8.75 -16.65
N GLY A 83 -2.94 -7.43 -16.63
CA GLY A 83 -3.50 -6.52 -17.61
C GLY A 83 -2.78 -6.66 -18.95
N GLN A 84 -3.55 -6.89 -20.00
CA GLN A 84 -3.06 -6.91 -21.37
C GLN A 84 -3.21 -5.52 -21.98
N LYS A 85 -2.11 -5.00 -22.54
CA LYS A 85 -2.09 -3.65 -23.12
C LYS A 85 -2.72 -3.67 -24.51
N CYS A 86 -3.93 -3.12 -24.63
CA CYS A 86 -4.61 -2.94 -25.92
C CYS A 86 -4.36 -1.51 -26.43
N GLY A 87 -3.68 -1.36 -27.57
CA GLY A 87 -3.39 -0.03 -28.14
C GLY A 87 -2.50 0.84 -27.26
N GLY A 88 -1.66 0.24 -26.41
CA GLY A 88 -0.77 0.94 -25.48
C GLY A 88 -1.41 1.34 -24.15
N TYR A 89 -2.71 1.13 -23.97
CA TYR A 89 -3.40 1.42 -22.71
C TYR A 89 -3.40 0.21 -21.78
N MET A 90 -3.15 0.45 -20.49
CA MET A 90 -3.32 -0.58 -19.45
C MET A 90 -4.80 -0.92 -19.31
N ALA A 91 -5.08 -2.18 -18.99
CA ALA A 91 -6.42 -2.59 -18.64
C ALA A 91 -6.88 -1.89 -17.35
N LYS A 92 -8.18 -1.65 -17.23
CA LYS A 92 -8.75 -0.96 -16.08
C LYS A 92 -9.79 -1.82 -15.39
N VAL A 93 -9.74 -1.84 -14.07
CA VAL A 93 -10.72 -2.53 -13.22
C VAL A 93 -11.31 -1.51 -12.25
N PHE A 94 -12.63 -1.39 -12.27
CA PHE A 94 -13.39 -0.47 -11.43
C PHE A 94 -14.09 -1.22 -10.31
N SER A 95 -14.07 -0.69 -9.09
CA SER A 95 -15.05 -1.11 -8.08
C SER A 95 -16.40 -0.43 -8.39
N GLY A 96 -17.45 -1.26 -8.51
CA GLY A 96 -18.84 -0.86 -8.74
C GLY A 96 -19.70 -0.80 -7.48
N PHE A 97 -19.12 -1.14 -6.32
CA PHE A 97 -19.81 -1.18 -5.03
C PHE A 97 -19.46 0.05 -4.15
N ASN A 98 -20.33 0.32 -3.17
CA ASN A 98 -20.22 1.41 -2.20
C ASN A 98 -20.50 0.85 -0.80
N GLU A 99 -19.55 0.09 -0.28
CA GLU A 99 -19.66 -0.54 1.03
C GLU A 99 -18.33 -0.31 1.78
N ASN A 100 -18.42 0.12 3.04
CA ASN A 100 -17.29 0.62 3.82
C ASN A 100 -16.11 -0.35 3.91
N GLU A 101 -16.40 -1.65 3.84
CA GLU A 101 -15.45 -2.71 4.10
C GLU A 101 -15.05 -3.49 2.85
N ASP A 102 -15.82 -3.40 1.77
CA ASP A 102 -15.63 -4.26 0.61
C ASP A 102 -14.40 -3.88 -0.22
N ALA A 103 -13.82 -4.90 -0.86
CA ALA A 103 -12.68 -4.74 -1.76
C ALA A 103 -12.95 -5.43 -3.11
N ILE A 104 -12.19 -5.05 -4.14
CA ILE A 104 -12.22 -5.78 -5.42
C ILE A 104 -11.78 -7.23 -5.16
N PHE A 105 -10.67 -7.40 -4.43
CA PHE A 105 -10.15 -8.70 -4.03
C PHE A 105 -10.16 -8.85 -2.51
N ARG A 106 -10.70 -9.98 -2.03
CA ARG A 106 -10.60 -10.39 -0.64
C ARG A 106 -9.82 -11.67 -0.50
N MET A 107 -8.69 -11.59 0.19
CA MET A 107 -7.84 -12.71 0.52
C MET A 107 -8.53 -13.58 1.58
N VAL A 108 -9.03 -14.75 1.17
CA VAL A 108 -9.68 -15.76 2.05
C VAL A 108 -9.07 -17.15 1.87
N GLY A 109 -7.91 -17.23 1.22
CA GLY A 109 -7.15 -18.46 1.02
C GLY A 109 -6.42 -18.92 2.27
N SER A 110 -5.58 -19.94 2.09
CA SER A 110 -4.69 -20.45 3.13
C SER A 110 -3.49 -19.53 3.33
N SER A 111 -2.82 -19.64 4.48
CA SER A 111 -1.53 -18.96 4.70
C SER A 111 -0.54 -19.34 3.58
N GLY A 112 0.16 -18.35 3.05
CA GLY A 112 1.08 -18.49 1.92
C GLY A 112 0.46 -18.29 0.55
N ASP A 113 -0.88 -18.26 0.44
CA ASP A 113 -1.51 -17.94 -0.83
C ASP A 113 -1.12 -16.55 -1.31
N LYS A 114 -0.84 -16.46 -2.61
CA LYS A 114 -0.30 -15.27 -3.27
C LYS A 114 -1.27 -14.69 -4.28
N LEU A 115 -1.55 -13.40 -4.18
CA LEU A 115 -2.12 -12.63 -5.28
C LEU A 115 -1.00 -11.87 -5.99
N LEU A 116 -0.85 -12.08 -7.29
CA LEU A 116 -0.02 -11.23 -8.16
C LEU A 116 -0.93 -10.39 -9.03
N VAL A 117 -0.67 -9.09 -9.09
CA VAL A 117 -1.38 -8.15 -9.94
C VAL A 117 -0.37 -7.34 -10.74
N LYS A 118 -0.56 -7.29 -12.06
CA LYS A 118 0.41 -6.66 -12.95
C LYS A 118 -0.25 -5.92 -14.11
N ASP A 119 0.29 -4.76 -14.49
CA ASP A 119 -0.10 -4.01 -15.69
C ASP A 119 -1.59 -3.55 -15.68
N ILE A 120 -2.18 -3.28 -14.51
CA ILE A 120 -3.60 -2.89 -14.34
C ILE A 120 -3.74 -1.54 -13.63
N THR A 121 -4.72 -0.73 -14.07
CA THR A 121 -5.22 0.41 -13.31
C THR A 121 -6.49 0.03 -12.56
N PHE A 122 -6.48 0.19 -11.25
CA PHE A 122 -7.63 0.03 -10.37
C PHE A 122 -8.15 1.39 -9.94
N GLU A 123 -9.45 1.59 -10.06
CA GLU A 123 -10.08 2.85 -9.66
C GLU A 123 -11.42 2.59 -8.97
N ASN A 124 -11.73 3.42 -7.97
CA ASN A 124 -13.06 3.46 -7.42
C ASN A 124 -13.97 4.36 -8.26
N ARG A 125 -15.06 3.81 -8.81
CA ARG A 125 -16.11 4.56 -9.53
C ARG A 125 -17.43 4.62 -8.78
N GLY A 126 -17.59 3.88 -7.68
CA GLY A 126 -18.86 3.74 -6.95
C GLY A 126 -19.37 5.01 -6.27
N GLY A 127 -18.62 6.12 -6.33
CA GLY A 127 -18.95 7.37 -5.65
C GLY A 127 -18.99 7.23 -4.12
N GLY A 128 -18.37 6.16 -3.61
CA GLY A 128 -18.58 5.64 -2.28
C GLY A 128 -17.36 4.90 -1.76
N HIS A 129 -17.51 4.15 -0.68
CA HIS A 129 -16.37 3.48 -0.05
C HIS A 129 -16.07 2.14 -0.73
N SER A 130 -14.80 1.90 -1.02
CA SER A 130 -14.29 0.62 -1.50
C SER A 130 -12.77 0.57 -1.35
N ARG A 131 -12.23 -0.65 -1.35
CA ARG A 131 -10.80 -0.93 -1.39
C ARG A 131 -10.43 -1.70 -2.66
N CYS A 132 -9.14 -1.77 -2.96
CA CYS A 132 -8.67 -2.65 -4.01
C CYS A 132 -8.48 -4.08 -3.47
N ILE A 133 -7.72 -4.24 -2.39
CA ILE A 133 -7.35 -5.55 -1.84
C ILE A 133 -7.53 -5.50 -0.32
N ARG A 134 -8.17 -6.53 0.25
CA ARG A 134 -8.19 -6.73 1.69
C ARG A 134 -7.99 -8.18 2.09
N SER A 135 -7.59 -8.45 3.31
CA SER A 135 -7.89 -9.71 3.99
C SER A 135 -9.13 -9.56 4.88
N ASP A 136 -9.54 -10.66 5.52
CA ASP A 136 -10.42 -10.56 6.67
C ASP A 136 -9.80 -9.64 7.73
N GLU A 137 -10.67 -8.84 8.33
CA GLU A 137 -10.36 -7.91 9.40
C GLU A 137 -11.02 -8.41 10.68
N TYR A 138 -10.24 -8.44 11.77
CA TYR A 138 -10.79 -8.77 13.07
C TYR A 138 -11.02 -7.49 13.85
N ASP A 139 -12.28 -7.28 14.25
CA ASP A 139 -12.65 -6.22 15.18
C ASP A 139 -11.97 -6.44 16.53
N VAL A 140 -10.82 -5.79 16.70
CA VAL A 140 -10.11 -5.73 17.96
C VAL A 140 -10.59 -4.53 18.76
N ASN A 141 -11.69 -4.70 19.47
CA ASN A 141 -11.91 -3.94 20.69
C ASN A 141 -10.59 -3.91 21.49
N GLU A 142 -10.17 -2.73 21.95
CA GLU A 142 -8.83 -2.36 22.48
C GLU A 142 -8.18 -3.37 23.46
N LYS A 143 -8.99 -4.24 24.11
CA LYS A 143 -8.52 -5.34 24.95
C LYS A 143 -7.80 -6.47 24.20
N GLU A 144 -8.04 -6.65 22.90
CA GLU A 144 -7.47 -7.76 22.11
C GLU A 144 -6.28 -7.37 21.23
N ALA A 145 -6.10 -6.08 20.92
CA ALA A 145 -4.92 -5.54 20.21
C ALA A 145 -3.60 -5.65 21.02
N ARG A 146 -3.62 -6.33 22.18
CA ARG A 146 -2.43 -6.70 22.95
C ARG A 146 -1.68 -7.85 22.25
N ASP A 147 -0.88 -7.45 21.28
CA ASP A 147 0.51 -7.83 20.97
C ASP A 147 0.96 -9.26 20.63
N ASP A 148 0.13 -10.32 20.68
CA ASP A 148 0.61 -11.66 20.28
C ASP A 148 -0.44 -12.60 19.65
N ARG A 149 -1.71 -12.20 19.64
CA ARG A 149 -2.83 -13.08 19.29
C ARG A 149 -3.18 -13.15 17.81
N PHE A 150 -2.64 -12.26 16.98
CA PHE A 150 -2.88 -12.30 15.53
C PHE A 150 -2.20 -13.49 14.85
N THR A 151 -1.31 -14.23 15.53
CA THR A 151 -0.57 -15.38 15.00
C THR A 151 -1.41 -16.50 14.35
N LYS A 152 -2.74 -16.49 14.53
CA LYS A 152 -3.66 -17.51 14.01
C LYS A 152 -4.24 -17.22 12.62
N ASP A 153 -4.24 -15.97 12.15
CA ASP A 153 -4.89 -15.66 10.87
C ASP A 153 -4.04 -16.18 9.69
N SER A 154 -4.61 -16.36 8.51
CA SER A 154 -3.80 -16.64 7.32
C SER A 154 -2.88 -15.46 7.03
N ALA A 155 -1.58 -15.70 6.86
CA ALA A 155 -0.64 -14.70 6.36
C ALA A 155 -0.56 -14.79 4.84
N TYR A 156 -0.78 -13.68 4.14
CA TYR A 156 -0.87 -13.68 2.68
C TYR A 156 0.38 -13.13 2.02
N SER A 157 0.59 -13.53 0.77
CA SER A 157 1.58 -12.92 -0.12
C SER A 157 0.90 -12.04 -1.16
N LEU A 158 1.49 -10.88 -1.46
CA LEU A 158 0.99 -9.94 -2.44
C LEU A 158 2.12 -9.41 -3.31
N GLU A 159 1.93 -9.43 -4.62
CA GLU A 159 2.83 -8.78 -5.58
C GLU A 159 2.05 -7.82 -6.46
N ILE A 160 2.50 -6.57 -6.55
CA ILE A 160 1.93 -5.52 -7.38
C ILE A 160 3.07 -4.94 -8.24
N ASP A 161 2.94 -5.06 -9.56
CA ASP A 161 3.97 -4.59 -10.49
C ASP A 161 3.35 -3.76 -11.62
N ASN A 162 3.88 -2.56 -11.84
CA ASN A 162 3.41 -1.63 -12.87
C ASN A 162 1.88 -1.43 -12.82
N CYS A 163 1.34 -1.15 -11.63
CA CYS A 163 -0.09 -0.92 -11.42
C CYS A 163 -0.37 0.51 -11.00
N ARG A 164 -1.62 0.95 -11.15
CA ARG A 164 -2.11 2.23 -10.61
C ARG A 164 -3.32 1.98 -9.74
N LEU A 165 -3.30 2.39 -8.48
CA LEU A 165 -4.41 2.23 -7.55
C LEU A 165 -4.84 3.61 -7.08
N ARG A 166 -6.02 4.07 -7.49
CA ARG A 166 -6.43 5.45 -7.26
C ARG A 166 -7.88 5.64 -6.85
N TYR A 167 -8.11 6.72 -6.11
CA TYR A 167 -9.42 7.17 -5.64
C TYR A 167 -10.15 6.19 -4.73
N PHE A 168 -9.46 5.21 -4.15
CA PHE A 168 -10.10 4.35 -3.16
C PHE A 168 -10.40 5.15 -1.90
N ASP A 169 -11.58 4.93 -1.34
CA ASP A 169 -12.08 5.59 -0.14
C ASP A 169 -12.52 4.52 0.85
N SER A 170 -12.01 4.53 2.07
CA SER A 170 -12.37 3.56 3.10
C SER A 170 -12.80 4.27 4.38
N LYS A 171 -13.90 3.79 4.96
CA LYS A 171 -14.35 4.18 6.32
C LYS A 171 -13.90 3.23 7.40
N ALA A 172 -13.57 2.00 7.03
CA ALA A 172 -13.19 1.00 8.00
C ALA A 172 -11.70 1.12 8.37
N ARG A 173 -11.38 0.61 9.55
CA ARG A 173 -10.02 0.22 9.93
C ARG A 173 -9.40 -0.53 8.74
N GLY A 174 -8.17 -0.21 8.38
CA GLY A 174 -7.51 -0.74 7.18
C GLY A 174 -7.28 0.30 6.09
N GLY A 175 -6.26 0.02 5.27
CA GLY A 175 -5.81 0.99 4.28
C GLY A 175 -6.80 1.16 3.13
N ALA A 176 -6.85 2.38 2.58
CA ALA A 176 -7.82 2.73 1.54
C ALA A 176 -7.67 1.86 0.28
N ALA A 177 -6.44 1.62 -0.18
CA ALA A 177 -6.22 0.76 -1.34
C ALA A 177 -6.01 -0.70 -0.91
N ILE A 178 -5.15 -0.92 0.10
CA ILE A 178 -4.71 -2.26 0.49
C ILE A 178 -4.71 -2.39 2.00
N PHE A 179 -5.35 -3.45 2.47
CA PHE A 179 -5.29 -3.90 3.86
C PHE A 179 -4.91 -5.37 3.94
N LEU A 180 -3.90 -5.73 4.73
CA LEU A 180 -3.68 -7.12 5.13
C LEU A 180 -3.47 -7.20 6.64
N GLN A 181 -4.28 -8.04 7.28
CA GLN A 181 -4.21 -8.35 8.70
C GLN A 181 -2.87 -9.02 9.03
N ALA A 182 -2.43 -9.96 8.19
CA ALA A 182 -1.14 -10.61 8.34
C ALA A 182 -0.44 -10.83 7.01
N VAL A 183 0.85 -10.52 7.01
CA VAL A 183 1.69 -10.53 5.82
C VAL A 183 2.75 -11.61 5.93
N GLU A 184 2.83 -12.43 4.88
CA GLU A 184 3.99 -13.30 4.62
C GLU A 184 5.00 -12.58 3.73
N SER A 185 4.56 -12.06 2.58
CA SER A 185 5.39 -11.20 1.74
C SER A 185 4.56 -10.14 1.00
N VAL A 186 5.08 -8.93 0.87
CA VAL A 186 4.51 -7.90 0.00
C VAL A 186 5.61 -7.34 -0.88
N VAL A 187 5.39 -7.33 -2.20
CA VAL A 187 6.29 -6.74 -3.18
C VAL A 187 5.50 -5.74 -4.02
N ILE A 188 5.88 -4.48 -3.98
CA ILE A 188 5.26 -3.41 -4.76
C ILE A 188 6.35 -2.75 -5.58
N LYS A 189 6.21 -2.77 -6.90
CA LYS A 189 7.20 -2.24 -7.84
C LYS A 189 6.54 -1.39 -8.91
N ASN A 190 7.23 -0.32 -9.32
CA ASN A 190 6.84 0.50 -10.48
C ASN A 190 5.38 0.96 -10.43
N SER A 191 4.81 1.16 -9.24
CA SER A 191 3.36 1.33 -9.07
C SER A 191 3.00 2.67 -8.49
N ASP A 192 1.86 3.20 -8.91
CA ASP A 192 1.35 4.50 -8.48
C ASP A 192 0.13 4.32 -7.57
N PHE A 193 0.12 5.03 -6.45
CA PHE A 193 -0.98 5.09 -5.51
C PHE A 193 -1.41 6.53 -5.31
N GLU A 194 -2.58 6.89 -5.85
CA GLU A 194 -2.97 8.29 -6.02
C GLU A 194 -4.33 8.56 -5.39
N HIS A 195 -4.42 9.65 -4.62
CA HIS A 195 -5.71 10.16 -4.14
C HIS A 195 -6.54 9.15 -3.36
N ASN A 196 -5.89 8.22 -2.65
CA ASN A 196 -6.60 7.29 -1.79
C ASN A 196 -6.86 7.98 -0.44
N HIS A 197 -8.05 7.75 0.11
CA HIS A 197 -8.55 8.47 1.27
C HIS A 197 -9.09 7.48 2.31
N VAL A 198 -8.65 7.62 3.54
CA VAL A 198 -9.31 6.97 4.68
C VAL A 198 -10.08 8.05 5.43
N THR A 199 -11.40 7.91 5.48
CA THR A 199 -12.30 8.89 6.10
C THR A 199 -12.86 8.37 7.42
N VAL A 200 -13.45 9.27 8.20
CA VAL A 200 -14.07 8.95 9.48
C VAL A 200 -15.38 8.19 9.24
N PRO A 201 -15.69 7.13 10.02
CA PRO A 201 -17.02 6.52 10.00
C PRO A 201 -18.12 7.56 10.25
N ASP A 202 -19.22 7.52 9.49
CA ASP A 202 -20.33 8.49 9.60
C ASP A 202 -21.09 8.42 10.94
N THR A 203 -20.87 7.35 11.71
CA THR A 203 -21.66 7.01 12.88
C THR A 203 -20.91 7.41 14.15
N GLY A 204 -21.65 7.85 15.17
CA GLY A 204 -21.13 8.12 16.52
C GLY A 204 -20.61 6.88 17.25
N ASP A 205 -20.16 5.87 16.51
CA ASP A 205 -19.56 4.66 17.00
C ASP A 205 -18.23 5.02 17.67
N GLU A 206 -18.05 4.49 18.88
CA GLU A 206 -16.95 4.82 19.80
C GLU A 206 -15.58 4.32 19.32
N GLU A 207 -15.50 3.82 18.09
CA GLU A 207 -14.32 3.23 17.52
C GLU A 207 -13.34 4.31 17.06
N ARG A 208 -12.71 4.98 18.03
CA ARG A 208 -11.77 6.10 17.85
C ARG A 208 -10.32 5.65 17.62
N PHE A 209 -10.11 4.37 17.34
CA PHE A 209 -8.77 3.79 17.17
C PHE A 209 -8.71 2.90 15.94
N GLY A 210 -7.72 3.18 15.08
CA GLY A 210 -7.27 2.26 14.05
C GLY A 210 -7.55 2.78 12.65
N GLY A 211 -6.56 3.45 12.10
CA GLY A 211 -6.56 3.89 10.72
C GLY A 211 -5.11 3.93 10.24
N GLY A 212 -4.84 3.45 9.05
CA GLY A 212 -3.54 3.43 8.38
C GLY A 212 -3.74 4.06 7.01
N GLY A 213 -2.65 4.39 6.33
CA GLY A 213 -2.72 5.10 5.05
C GLY A 213 -3.29 4.26 3.92
N THR A 214 -3.00 4.67 2.68
CA THR A 214 -3.31 3.88 1.47
C THR A 214 -3.00 2.40 1.59
N LEU A 215 -1.84 2.09 2.18
CA LEU A 215 -1.37 0.74 2.48
C LEU A 215 -1.37 0.52 3.99
N TRP A 216 -2.04 -0.54 4.43
CA TRP A 216 -2.00 -0.99 5.81
C TRP A 216 -1.62 -2.46 5.90
N PHE A 217 -0.54 -2.73 6.64
CA PHE A 217 -0.13 -4.07 7.02
C PHE A 217 -0.12 -4.21 8.54
N GLN A 218 -1.08 -4.94 9.11
CA GLN A 218 -1.24 -4.96 10.56
C GLN A 218 -0.10 -5.75 11.23
N GLU A 219 0.29 -6.89 10.66
CA GLU A 219 1.33 -7.73 11.23
C GLU A 219 2.26 -8.37 10.18
N LEU A 220 3.56 -8.21 10.37
CA LEU A 220 4.62 -8.93 9.68
C LEU A 220 5.26 -9.92 10.68
N ARG A 221 4.75 -11.15 10.71
CA ARG A 221 4.83 -12.07 11.86
C ARG A 221 6.18 -12.70 12.18
N ARG A 222 7.05 -12.83 11.19
CA ARG A 222 8.29 -13.62 11.33
C ARG A 222 9.45 -12.84 10.74
N SER A 223 10.64 -13.10 11.24
CA SER A 223 11.87 -12.51 10.72
C SER A 223 12.13 -12.83 9.25
N THR A 224 11.53 -13.90 8.72
CA THR A 224 11.63 -14.30 7.30
C THR A 224 10.62 -13.58 6.40
N ASN A 225 9.60 -12.95 6.97
CA ASN A 225 8.58 -12.24 6.21
C ASN A 225 9.14 -10.88 5.79
N TYR A 226 8.69 -10.35 4.65
CA TYR A 226 9.22 -9.09 4.15
C TYR A 226 8.20 -8.23 3.40
N ILE A 227 8.43 -6.93 3.44
CA ILE A 227 7.74 -5.93 2.61
C ILE A 227 8.80 -5.20 1.81
N LEU A 228 8.68 -5.19 0.49
CA LEU A 228 9.52 -4.43 -0.43
C LEU A 228 8.64 -3.47 -1.23
N ILE A 229 8.97 -2.18 -1.17
CA ILE A 229 8.40 -1.12 -2.00
C ILE A 229 9.54 -0.49 -2.78
N GLU A 230 9.49 -0.59 -4.10
CA GLU A 230 10.58 -0.16 -4.99
C GLU A 230 10.00 0.66 -6.15
N ASP A 231 10.68 1.75 -6.52
CA ASP A 231 10.37 2.57 -7.69
C ASP A 231 8.88 2.94 -7.81
N SER A 232 8.24 3.25 -6.68
CA SER A 232 6.79 3.46 -6.60
C SER A 232 6.45 4.87 -6.13
N THR A 233 5.27 5.36 -6.53
CA THR A 233 4.80 6.72 -6.21
C THR A 233 3.57 6.68 -5.32
N PHE A 234 3.58 7.47 -4.25
CA PHE A 234 2.44 7.70 -3.36
C PHE A 234 2.10 9.18 -3.39
N LEU A 235 1.03 9.53 -4.11
CA LEU A 235 0.64 10.91 -4.37
C LEU A 235 -0.70 11.25 -3.71
N ASN A 236 -0.69 12.31 -2.90
CA ASN A 236 -1.88 12.94 -2.34
C ASN A 236 -2.82 11.93 -1.65
N ASN A 237 -2.25 10.97 -0.95
CA ASN A 237 -3.03 10.06 -0.13
C ASN A 237 -3.27 10.70 1.24
N SER A 238 -4.45 10.47 1.78
CA SER A 238 -4.84 11.12 3.03
C SER A 238 -5.55 10.17 3.97
N MET A 239 -5.34 10.42 5.25
CA MET A 239 -6.02 9.74 6.32
C MET A 239 -6.57 10.77 7.30
N GLU A 240 -7.88 10.70 7.54
CA GLU A 240 -8.61 11.60 8.41
C GLU A 240 -9.04 10.90 9.70
N PHE A 241 -8.22 11.01 10.74
CA PHE A 241 -8.52 10.38 12.03
C PHE A 241 -7.70 10.97 13.19
N GLU A 242 -8.17 10.81 14.42
CA GLU A 242 -7.49 11.27 15.64
C GLU A 242 -6.05 10.69 15.74
N HIS A 243 -5.90 9.43 15.33
CA HIS A 243 -4.64 8.69 15.25
C HIS A 243 -4.31 8.29 13.81
N GLY A 244 -3.96 9.27 12.99
CA GLY A 244 -3.53 9.10 11.60
C GLY A 244 -2.22 8.31 11.42
N LEU A 245 -2.27 6.97 11.36
CA LEU A 245 -1.07 6.13 11.34
C LEU A 245 -0.49 5.97 9.92
N GLY A 246 0.14 7.01 9.36
CA GLY A 246 0.73 6.94 8.01
C GLY A 246 -0.25 7.42 6.94
N GLY A 247 0.07 8.44 6.13
CA GLY A 247 -0.81 8.86 5.03
C GLY A 247 -0.76 7.89 3.84
N ALA A 248 0.42 7.34 3.56
CA ALA A 248 0.65 6.43 2.44
C ALA A 248 0.83 4.97 2.92
N PHE A 249 1.60 4.75 3.98
CA PHE A 249 2.04 3.41 4.36
C PHE A 249 2.10 3.23 5.88
N PHE A 250 1.50 2.15 6.35
CA PHE A 250 1.45 1.74 7.74
C PHE A 250 1.87 0.28 7.95
N VAL A 251 2.71 0.06 8.97
CA VAL A 251 2.94 -1.26 9.55
C VAL A 251 2.70 -1.24 11.07
N GLY A 252 1.79 -2.09 11.54
CA GLY A 252 1.44 -2.19 12.96
C GLY A 252 2.53 -2.86 13.79
N ASN A 253 2.76 -4.16 13.53
CA ASN A 253 3.79 -4.95 14.20
C ASN A 253 4.77 -5.54 13.16
N CYS A 254 6.03 -5.11 13.21
CA CYS A 254 7.06 -5.50 12.26
C CYS A 254 8.09 -6.42 12.93
N LEU A 255 7.95 -7.75 12.74
CA LEU A 255 8.96 -8.73 13.15
C LEU A 255 9.84 -9.19 11.96
N GLY A 256 9.38 -8.97 10.72
CA GLY A 256 10.12 -9.22 9.47
C GLY A 256 10.83 -7.98 8.93
N GLN A 257 11.29 -8.02 7.68
CA GLN A 257 12.02 -6.92 7.03
C GLN A 257 11.09 -5.96 6.28
N VAL A 258 11.36 -4.65 6.35
CA VAL A 258 10.67 -3.65 5.52
C VAL A 258 11.70 -2.84 4.75
N ASP A 259 11.61 -2.83 3.43
CA ASP A 259 12.45 -2.04 2.54
C ASP A 259 11.59 -1.10 1.69
N ILE A 260 11.89 0.19 1.76
CA ILE A 260 11.38 1.22 0.84
C ILE A 260 12.60 1.77 0.11
N VAL A 261 12.63 1.60 -1.21
CA VAL A 261 13.78 1.93 -2.06
C VAL A 261 13.31 2.76 -3.24
N ASP A 262 14.02 3.85 -3.52
CA ASP A 262 13.85 4.72 -4.70
C ASP A 262 12.39 5.13 -4.98
N SER A 263 11.59 5.22 -3.92
CA SER A 263 10.16 5.52 -3.99
C SER A 263 9.89 6.99 -3.66
N THR A 264 8.80 7.54 -4.21
CA THR A 264 8.41 8.94 -4.04
C THR A 264 7.11 9.06 -3.26
N PHE A 265 7.14 9.84 -2.17
CA PHE A 265 5.99 10.18 -1.34
C PHE A 265 5.74 11.68 -1.46
N LEU A 266 4.65 12.04 -2.14
CA LEU A 266 4.31 13.42 -2.46
C LEU A 266 2.95 13.79 -1.86
N GLU A 267 2.92 14.87 -1.06
CA GLU A 267 1.68 15.49 -0.59
C GLU A 267 0.76 14.57 0.22
N ASN A 268 1.31 13.53 0.85
CA ASN A 268 0.51 12.64 1.70
C ASN A 268 0.20 13.32 3.05
N ILE A 269 -0.96 13.02 3.64
CA ILE A 269 -1.46 13.68 4.83
C ILE A 269 -1.96 12.65 5.85
N ALA A 270 -1.47 12.73 7.09
CA ALA A 270 -2.07 12.04 8.23
C ALA A 270 -1.77 12.80 9.53
N SER A 271 -2.33 12.34 10.65
CA SER A 271 -2.14 13.00 11.96
C SER A 271 -0.80 12.64 12.63
N ASP A 272 -0.37 11.37 12.58
CA ASP A 272 0.83 10.91 13.30
C ASP A 272 2.01 10.63 12.37
N GLY A 273 1.78 9.95 11.23
CA GLY A 273 2.81 9.67 10.22
C GLY A 273 2.49 10.30 8.87
N GLY A 274 3.05 11.46 8.53
CA GLY A 274 2.62 12.21 7.34
C GLY A 274 2.66 11.39 6.03
N ALA A 275 3.63 10.48 5.91
CA ALA A 275 3.70 9.52 4.81
C ALA A 275 3.80 8.08 5.32
N VAL A 276 4.76 7.80 6.21
CA VAL A 276 5.09 6.45 6.68
C VAL A 276 4.93 6.36 8.18
N HIS A 277 4.39 5.25 8.67
CA HIS A 277 4.32 4.95 10.09
C HIS A 277 4.59 3.47 10.33
N ILE A 278 5.58 3.17 11.17
CA ILE A 278 5.90 1.79 11.58
C ILE A 278 5.85 1.77 13.11
N ALA A 279 4.79 1.19 13.68
CA ALA A 279 4.46 1.40 15.09
C ALA A 279 5.31 0.56 16.06
N ARG A 280 5.69 -0.66 15.67
CA ARG A 280 6.52 -1.57 16.47
C ARG A 280 7.51 -2.31 15.58
N VAL A 281 8.77 -2.33 16.00
CA VAL A 281 9.89 -2.98 15.30
C VAL A 281 10.54 -3.98 16.26
N GLY A 282 10.50 -5.27 15.89
CA GLY A 282 10.99 -6.40 16.66
C GLY A 282 12.50 -6.41 16.85
N ILE A 283 12.98 -7.20 17.81
CA ILE A 283 14.37 -7.18 18.30
C ILE A 283 15.42 -7.45 17.22
N THR A 284 15.12 -8.27 16.20
CA THR A 284 16.06 -8.63 15.13
C THR A 284 15.63 -8.10 13.77
N THR A 285 14.76 -7.09 13.78
CA THR A 285 14.13 -6.57 12.57
C THR A 285 15.00 -5.51 11.91
N THR A 286 15.02 -5.51 10.57
CA THR A 286 15.59 -4.44 9.75
C THR A 286 14.49 -3.66 9.05
N VAL A 287 14.56 -2.33 9.12
CA VAL A 287 13.70 -1.40 8.39
C VAL A 287 14.60 -0.45 7.62
N ASN A 288 14.51 -0.44 6.29
CA ASN A 288 15.23 0.49 5.42
C ASN A 288 14.25 1.44 4.74
N ILE A 289 14.45 2.74 4.91
CA ILE A 289 13.64 3.79 4.28
C ILE A 289 14.58 4.68 3.47
N ASP A 290 14.48 4.58 2.14
CA ASP A 290 15.27 5.33 1.18
C ASP A 290 14.37 5.83 0.05
N GLY A 291 14.18 7.15 -0.05
CA GLY A 291 13.27 7.70 -1.05
C GLY A 291 13.20 9.22 -1.08
N ARG A 292 12.27 9.74 -1.89
CA ARG A 292 11.96 11.16 -1.98
C ARG A 292 10.67 11.45 -1.22
N PHE A 293 10.74 12.34 -0.23
CA PHE A 293 9.57 12.77 0.53
C PHE A 293 9.37 14.27 0.37
N GLU A 294 8.28 14.67 -0.27
CA GLU A 294 8.03 16.06 -0.61
C GLU A 294 6.62 16.51 -0.21
N ARG A 295 6.53 17.66 0.48
CA ARG A 295 5.27 18.32 0.87
C ARG A 295 4.26 17.45 1.62
N ASN A 296 4.72 16.36 2.24
CA ASN A 296 3.87 15.53 3.10
C ASN A 296 3.59 16.26 4.43
N GLN A 297 2.45 15.96 5.04
CA GLN A 297 1.95 16.67 6.21
C GLN A 297 1.55 15.71 7.34
N ALA A 298 2.27 15.77 8.46
CA ALA A 298 1.84 15.20 9.73
C ALA A 298 1.16 16.30 10.56
N ARG A 299 -0.16 16.47 10.40
CA ARG A 299 -0.90 17.61 10.96
C ARG A 299 -2.12 17.22 11.79
N GLU A 300 -2.39 18.01 12.80
CA GLU A 300 -3.64 17.91 13.56
C GLU A 300 -4.83 18.28 12.66
N GLN A 301 -5.88 17.47 12.64
CA GLN A 301 -7.05 17.70 11.78
C GLN A 301 -8.30 18.12 12.58
N GLY A 302 -8.13 18.86 13.67
CA GLY A 302 -9.23 19.39 14.48
C GLY A 302 -9.79 18.40 15.52
N TRP A 303 -9.21 17.22 15.67
CA TRP A 303 -9.67 16.17 16.59
C TRP A 303 -9.25 16.37 18.04
N GLY A 304 -8.60 17.50 18.35
CA GLY A 304 -8.00 17.70 19.65
C GLY A 304 -6.92 16.65 19.84
N SER A 305 -5.77 16.86 19.19
CA SER A 305 -4.54 16.13 19.49
C SER A 305 -4.49 15.71 20.96
N ARG A 306 -3.81 14.63 21.29
CA ARG A 306 -3.26 14.49 22.64
C ARG A 306 -2.23 15.60 23.03
N ALA A 307 -2.29 16.80 22.43
CA ALA A 307 -1.82 18.06 23.01
C ALA A 307 -2.96 18.94 23.60
N ALA A 308 -4.22 18.49 23.56
CA ALA A 308 -5.32 18.95 24.41
C ALA A 308 -5.36 18.23 25.78
N ALA A 309 -4.50 17.22 25.99
CA ALA A 309 -3.82 17.06 27.28
C ALA A 309 -2.75 18.16 27.42
N ARG A 310 -3.20 19.41 27.34
CA ARG A 310 -2.51 20.62 27.81
C ARG A 310 -2.70 20.75 29.33
N ASP A 311 -2.92 19.64 30.01
CA ASP A 311 -3.06 19.59 31.45
C ASP A 311 -1.71 19.20 32.05
N SER A 312 -0.91 20.24 32.29
CA SER A 312 0.01 20.47 33.41
C SER A 312 0.95 19.36 33.95
N ASN A 313 0.89 18.09 33.55
CA ASN A 313 1.71 17.00 34.08
C ASN A 313 2.11 15.94 33.02
N ASN A 314 3.17 16.26 32.28
CA ASN A 314 4.36 15.41 32.09
C ASN A 314 4.31 14.03 31.37
N TYR A 315 3.30 13.66 30.56
CA TYR A 315 3.37 12.41 29.76
C TYR A 315 2.75 12.43 28.34
N ALA A 316 2.37 13.59 27.78
CA ALA A 316 1.58 13.65 26.54
C ALA A 316 2.27 14.34 25.34
N SER A 317 3.40 13.80 24.87
CA SER A 317 3.84 14.05 23.49
C SER A 317 3.98 12.73 22.74
N ASN A 318 2.84 12.19 22.29
CA ASN A 318 2.88 11.20 21.20
C ASN A 318 3.50 11.91 19.99
N GLY A 319 4.68 11.47 19.58
CA GLY A 319 5.45 12.10 18.53
C GLY A 319 4.77 11.99 17.18
N ARG A 320 4.56 13.13 16.52
CA ARG A 320 4.14 13.22 15.13
C ARG A 320 5.37 13.32 14.27
N GLY A 321 5.50 12.49 13.25
CA GLY A 321 6.62 12.55 12.32
C GLY A 321 6.18 12.38 10.89
N LEU A 322 7.08 12.65 9.95
CA LEU A 322 6.87 12.17 8.59
C LEU A 322 7.00 10.65 8.53
N VAL A 323 7.99 10.14 9.27
CA VAL A 323 8.21 8.74 9.62
C VAL A 323 8.11 8.62 11.14
N ALA A 324 7.00 8.09 11.64
CA ALA A 324 6.62 8.20 13.06
C ALA A 324 6.57 6.88 13.82
N ASN A 325 6.70 6.99 15.15
CA ASN A 325 6.49 5.95 16.16
C ASN A 325 7.30 4.67 15.95
N ASN A 326 8.52 4.80 15.42
CA ASN A 326 9.46 3.70 15.19
C ASN A 326 9.96 3.09 16.52
N ARG A 327 9.12 2.34 17.24
CA ARG A 327 9.52 1.68 18.50
C ARG A 327 10.39 0.48 18.17
N ALA A 328 11.70 0.70 18.14
CA ALA A 328 12.69 -0.34 17.89
C ALA A 328 13.14 -0.98 19.19
N SER A 329 13.12 -2.32 19.25
CA SER A 329 13.57 -3.08 20.42
C SER A 329 14.97 -3.67 20.19
N GLY A 330 15.75 -3.86 21.26
CA GLY A 330 16.99 -4.66 21.25
C GLY A 330 17.96 -4.37 20.10
N ASP A 331 18.19 -5.36 19.21
CA ASP A 331 19.16 -5.30 18.12
C ASP A 331 18.56 -4.82 16.78
N ALA A 332 17.36 -4.24 16.81
CA ALA A 332 16.68 -3.74 15.61
C ALA A 332 17.54 -2.70 14.89
N VAL A 333 17.52 -2.71 13.56
CA VAL A 333 18.23 -1.73 12.74
C VAL A 333 17.23 -0.97 11.88
N VAL A 334 17.15 0.34 12.08
CA VAL A 334 16.39 1.25 11.22
C VAL A 334 17.37 2.08 10.43
N THR A 335 17.38 1.92 9.11
CA THR A 335 18.17 2.75 8.19
C THR A 335 17.29 3.82 7.57
N PHE A 336 17.75 5.06 7.65
CA PHE A 336 17.05 6.23 7.15
C PHE A 336 17.91 6.96 6.12
N ALA A 337 17.37 7.17 4.93
CA ALA A 337 18.04 7.72 3.77
C ALA A 337 17.06 8.48 2.86
N GLY A 338 17.61 9.27 1.94
CA GLY A 338 16.83 9.94 0.91
C GLY A 338 16.76 11.46 1.04
N THR A 339 15.75 12.06 0.41
CA THR A 339 15.60 13.51 0.25
C THR A 339 14.23 13.98 0.77
N PHE A 340 14.24 14.90 1.75
CA PHE A 340 13.07 15.40 2.47
C PHE A 340 12.87 16.89 2.19
N ILE A 341 11.88 17.25 1.37
CA ILE A 341 11.67 18.61 0.87
C ILE A 341 10.31 19.16 1.32
N ASN A 342 10.30 20.32 1.97
CA ASN A 342 9.10 21.10 2.28
C ASN A 342 7.99 20.31 3.01
N ASN A 343 8.36 19.30 3.80
CA ASN A 343 7.39 18.54 4.59
C ASN A 343 6.98 19.35 5.83
N ARG A 344 5.76 19.15 6.30
CA ARG A 344 5.22 19.82 7.49
C ARG A 344 4.85 18.80 8.57
N VAL A 345 5.25 19.06 9.81
CA VAL A 345 5.00 18.20 10.97
C VAL A 345 4.61 19.12 12.13
N ASP A 346 3.38 19.08 12.64
CA ASP A 346 2.91 20.15 13.54
C ASP A 346 3.62 20.22 14.91
N SER A 347 4.26 19.16 15.40
CA SER A 347 4.78 19.13 16.77
C SER A 347 6.09 18.37 17.02
N SER A 348 6.75 17.80 16.00
CA SER A 348 7.97 17.01 16.23
C SER A 348 9.06 17.17 15.16
N SER A 349 9.30 16.18 14.31
CA SER A 349 10.47 16.05 13.43
C SER A 349 10.15 15.19 12.22
N ILE A 350 11.02 15.20 11.21
CA ILE A 350 10.85 14.34 10.03
C ILE A 350 10.91 12.86 10.42
N PHE A 351 11.92 12.45 11.18
CA PHE A 351 11.95 11.14 11.82
C PHE A 351 11.64 11.29 13.32
N ASP A 352 10.64 10.58 13.82
CA ASP A 352 10.27 10.60 15.23
C ASP A 352 10.14 9.20 15.81
N SER A 353 10.94 8.92 16.84
CA SER A 353 10.82 7.70 17.66
C SER A 353 10.41 8.00 19.10
N SER A 354 9.53 8.98 19.33
CA SER A 354 9.08 9.53 20.64
C SER A 354 8.78 8.53 21.77
N LYS A 355 8.80 7.23 21.49
CA LYS A 355 8.64 6.12 22.42
C LYS A 355 9.80 5.13 22.22
N LEU A 356 10.38 4.64 23.32
CA LEU A 356 11.28 3.48 23.43
C LEU A 356 11.95 3.05 22.11
N PHE A 357 13.05 3.72 21.76
CA PHE A 357 13.97 3.27 20.72
C PHE A 357 15.21 2.67 21.39
N GLN A 358 15.30 1.35 21.42
CA GLN A 358 16.42 0.59 21.98
C GLN A 358 17.34 0.01 20.89
N GLY A 359 16.96 0.12 19.63
CA GLY A 359 17.73 -0.36 18.48
C GLY A 359 18.85 0.59 18.02
N THR A 360 19.25 0.36 16.77
CA THR A 360 20.23 1.14 16.03
C THR A 360 19.53 1.97 14.95
N LEU A 361 19.71 3.30 14.98
CA LEU A 361 19.33 4.17 13.86
C LEU A 361 20.58 4.47 13.02
N VAL A 362 20.53 4.15 11.73
CA VAL A 362 21.58 4.46 10.75
C VAL A 362 21.07 5.55 9.81
N VAL A 363 21.72 6.70 9.79
CA VAL A 363 21.43 7.75 8.79
C VAL A 363 22.49 7.67 7.70
N LYS A 364 22.08 7.31 6.47
CA LYS A 364 23.02 7.13 5.35
C LYS A 364 23.63 8.46 4.89
N LYS A 365 24.85 8.38 4.36
CA LYS A 365 25.48 9.49 3.63
C LYS A 365 24.60 9.93 2.47
N GLY A 366 24.49 11.24 2.28
CA GLY A 366 23.68 11.84 1.21
C GLY A 366 22.22 12.14 1.58
N THR A 367 21.78 11.80 2.80
CA THR A 367 20.45 12.19 3.31
C THR A 367 20.30 13.71 3.36
N LYS A 368 19.22 14.27 2.79
CA LYS A 368 19.00 15.72 2.66
C LYS A 368 17.68 16.17 3.30
N PHE A 369 17.71 17.28 4.03
CA PHE A 369 16.53 17.95 4.58
C PHE A 369 16.47 19.39 4.06
N GLN A 370 15.41 19.79 3.37
CA GLN A 370 15.28 21.10 2.72
C GLN A 370 13.90 21.70 2.98
N GLY A 371 13.82 22.86 3.63
CA GLY A 371 12.58 23.62 3.79
C GLY A 371 11.48 22.96 4.63
N ASN A 372 11.82 21.94 5.44
CA ASN A 372 10.85 21.26 6.30
C ASN A 372 10.40 22.14 7.49
N VAL A 373 9.19 21.94 8.00
CA VAL A 373 8.59 22.74 9.08
C VAL A 373 7.97 21.85 10.17
N PRO A 374 8.40 21.94 11.44
CA PRO A 374 9.59 22.64 11.90
C PRO A 374 10.82 22.01 11.26
N GLY A 375 11.91 22.76 11.12
CA GLY A 375 13.13 22.26 10.48
C GLY A 375 13.86 21.13 11.22
N ARG A 376 13.23 20.49 12.21
CA ARG A 376 13.80 19.37 12.96
C ARG A 376 13.87 18.12 12.08
N GLY A 377 15.08 17.68 11.77
CA GLY A 377 15.31 16.44 11.02
C GLY A 377 14.93 15.18 11.81
N ILE A 378 15.59 14.93 12.95
CA ILE A 378 15.49 13.66 13.67
C ILE A 378 15.26 13.92 15.17
N LYS A 379 14.32 13.20 15.79
CA LYS A 379 14.08 13.18 17.24
C LYS A 379 14.09 11.75 17.76
N LEU A 380 14.90 11.51 18.80
CA LEU A 380 15.02 10.23 19.49
C LEU A 380 14.66 10.43 20.97
N SER A 381 13.97 9.45 21.58
CA SER A 381 13.39 9.61 22.91
C SER A 381 14.12 8.85 24.02
N ASN A 382 15.32 8.31 23.78
CA ASN A 382 16.00 7.44 24.75
C ASN A 382 17.52 7.55 24.66
N SER A 383 18.17 7.64 25.82
CA SER A 383 19.63 7.61 25.99
C SER A 383 20.30 6.28 25.60
N SER A 384 19.56 5.17 25.50
CA SER A 384 20.11 3.86 25.12
C SER A 384 20.16 3.62 23.60
N THR A 385 19.68 4.56 22.77
CA THR A 385 19.72 4.42 21.31
C THR A 385 21.15 4.51 20.78
N LYS A 386 21.55 3.55 19.93
CA LYS A 386 22.76 3.68 19.13
C LYS A 386 22.44 4.46 17.86
N LEU A 387 23.02 5.66 17.71
CA LEU A 387 22.89 6.47 16.51
C LEU A 387 24.19 6.44 15.71
N TYR A 388 24.13 5.95 14.47
CA TYR A 388 25.24 6.00 13.52
C TYR A 388 24.91 6.96 12.38
N VAL A 389 25.67 8.05 12.30
CA VAL A 389 25.53 9.04 11.22
C VAL A 389 26.72 8.89 10.29
N GLN A 390 26.50 8.30 9.11
CA GLN A 390 27.54 8.18 8.10
C GLN A 390 27.65 9.53 7.36
N GLN A 391 28.58 10.41 7.78
CA GLN A 391 28.88 11.74 7.20
C GLN A 391 27.83 12.25 6.18
N SER A 392 26.69 12.70 6.69
CA SER A 392 25.65 13.32 5.87
C SER A 392 26.10 14.72 5.46
N GLU A 393 26.05 15.05 4.17
CA GLU A 393 26.20 16.42 3.68
C GLU A 393 24.95 17.22 4.08
N ILE A 394 24.94 17.72 5.31
CA ILE A 394 23.88 18.60 5.80
C ILE A 394 24.21 20.01 5.33
N ASN A 395 23.95 20.27 4.05
CA ASN A 395 23.92 21.62 3.54
C ASN A 395 22.61 22.26 4.01
N ASN A 396 22.63 23.04 5.09
CA ASN A 396 21.67 24.13 5.22
C ASN A 396 22.12 25.28 6.14
N SER A 397 21.73 26.48 5.70
CA SER A 397 21.89 27.75 6.37
C SER A 397 21.13 27.78 7.70
N LYS A 398 21.90 27.75 8.80
CA LYS A 398 21.54 28.16 10.16
C LYS A 398 20.32 27.46 10.80
N ALA A 399 20.64 26.53 11.71
CA ALA A 399 19.76 25.71 12.55
C ALA A 399 19.04 24.62 11.75
N ASP A 400 19.16 23.35 12.14
CA ASP A 400 18.12 22.31 11.91
C ASP A 400 18.54 20.88 12.27
N LEU A 401 19.85 20.61 12.40
CA LEU A 401 20.29 19.35 13.00
C LEU A 401 20.42 19.49 14.52
N VAL A 402 19.28 19.54 15.21
CA VAL A 402 19.26 19.36 16.67
C VAL A 402 19.16 17.87 16.95
N TYR A 403 20.30 17.21 17.15
CA TYR A 403 20.29 15.95 17.88
C TYR A 403 19.95 16.27 19.33
N ARG A 404 18.69 16.04 19.70
CA ARG A 404 18.27 16.04 21.09
C ARG A 404 18.07 14.57 21.48
N VAL A 405 19.05 14.04 22.20
CA VAL A 405 18.84 12.86 23.03
C VAL A 405 18.28 13.42 24.33
N ASP A 406 16.97 13.30 24.52
CA ASP A 406 16.31 13.65 25.79
C ASP A 406 16.59 12.60 26.86
#